data_AF-A0A3Q1HMD2-F1
#
_entry.id   AF-A0A3Q1HMD2-F1
#
_cell.length_a   1.000
_cell.length_b   1.000
_cell.length_c   1.000
_cell.angle_alpha   90.00
_cell.angle_beta   90.00
_cell.angle_gamma   90.00
#
_symmetry.space_group_name_H-M   'P 1'
#
loop_
_entity.id
_entity.type
_entity.pdbx_description
1 polymer ?
#
loop_
_entity_poly.entity_id
_entity_poly.type
_entity_poly.pdbx_seq_one_letter_code
_entity_poly.pdbx_strand_id
1 'polypeptide(L)'
;EITAFFLLAVAPSSSTLAQKDNVLQPEGDETQTEGDTVTLDCLYNSSSTNYYLFWYKQDGNNRPRFILSRFKIGQGKTENEFKERFSSTLNSTFRSIPLKIQKLHVSDSAVYYCALHERFPSTRGTHYPVGGALLVHCVQPFCQ
;
A
#
# COMPACT_ATOMS: atom_id res chain seq x y z
N GLU A 1 56.66 -22.13 26.54
CA GLU A 1 55.84 -21.23 27.36
C GLU A 1 55.18 -20.15 26.49
N ILE A 2 54.23 -20.45 25.58
CA ILE A 2 52.77 -20.63 25.73
C ILE A 2 52.08 -19.52 26.53
N THR A 3 51.36 -18.62 25.84
CA THR A 3 50.05 -18.02 26.20
C THR A 3 49.61 -17.12 25.02
N ALA A 4 48.87 -17.57 24.00
CA ALA A 4 47.45 -17.94 23.94
C ALA A 4 46.47 -16.76 24.19
N PHE A 5 45.91 -16.27 23.08
CA PHE A 5 44.53 -15.84 22.82
C PHE A 5 43.70 -15.18 23.93
N PHE A 6 43.28 -13.92 23.69
CA PHE A 6 41.88 -13.49 23.88
C PHE A 6 41.51 -12.45 22.82
N LEU A 7 41.15 -12.92 21.62
CA LEU A 7 40.29 -12.13 20.73
C LEU A 7 38.90 -12.15 21.36
N LEU A 8 38.51 -11.06 22.02
CA LEU A 8 37.11 -10.82 22.33
C LEU A 8 36.40 -10.62 20.99
N ALA A 9 35.89 -11.71 20.42
CA ALA A 9 34.86 -11.64 19.40
C ALA A 9 33.66 -10.95 20.05
N VAL A 10 33.53 -9.64 19.83
CA VAL A 10 32.28 -8.93 20.07
C VAL A 10 31.31 -9.54 19.06
N ALA A 11 30.53 -10.53 19.51
CA ALA A 11 29.41 -11.01 18.72
C ALA A 11 28.55 -9.78 18.41
N PRO A 12 28.26 -9.47 17.12
CA PRO A 12 27.24 -8.49 16.83
C PRO A 12 25.99 -9.00 17.54
N SER A 13 25.52 -8.25 18.54
CA SER A 13 24.23 -8.50 19.15
C SER A 13 23.25 -8.51 17.99
N SER A 14 22.74 -9.71 17.64
CA SER A 14 21.66 -9.85 16.69
C SER A 14 20.46 -9.14 17.30
N SER A 15 20.39 -7.82 17.11
CA SER A 15 19.15 -7.10 17.21
C SER A 15 18.29 -7.73 16.15
N THR A 16 17.37 -8.60 16.58
CA THR A 16 16.22 -8.95 15.75
C THR A 16 15.57 -7.62 15.42
N LEU A 17 15.83 -7.11 14.21
CA LEU A 17 15.10 -5.97 13.69
C LEU A 17 13.68 -6.48 13.57
N ALA A 18 12.85 -6.21 14.59
CA ALA A 18 11.44 -6.50 14.53
C ALA A 18 10.96 -5.86 13.22
N GLN A 19 10.56 -6.70 12.27
CA GLN A 19 10.12 -6.24 10.96
C GLN A 19 8.91 -5.35 11.20
N LYS A 20 9.11 -4.04 11.04
CA LYS A 20 8.08 -3.04 11.29
C LYS A 20 7.09 -3.10 10.13
N ASP A 21 5.82 -3.26 10.45
CA ASP A 21 4.79 -3.29 9.42
C ASP A 21 4.76 -1.95 8.68
N ASN A 22 4.74 -2.02 7.35
CA ASN A 22 4.81 -0.84 6.51
C ASN A 22 4.13 -1.09 5.16
N VAL A 23 3.81 0.00 4.48
CA VAL A 23 3.35 0.00 3.10
C VAL A 23 4.32 0.84 2.29
N LEU A 24 4.63 0.40 1.09
CA LEU A 24 5.53 1.07 0.15
C LEU A 24 4.77 1.30 -1.15
N GLN A 25 4.61 2.57 -1.50
CA GLN A 25 4.12 3.01 -2.80
C GLN A 25 5.27 3.67 -3.54
N PRO A 26 5.38 3.51 -4.87
CA PRO A 26 6.28 4.32 -5.67
C PRO A 26 6.02 5.80 -5.41
N GLU A 27 7.10 6.58 -5.27
CA GLU A 27 7.00 8.03 -5.23
C GLU A 27 6.92 8.56 -6.67
N GLY A 28 6.02 9.52 -6.89
CA GLY A 28 5.91 10.20 -8.18
C GLY A 28 4.47 10.50 -8.59
N ASP A 29 4.35 10.94 -9.83
CA ASP A 29 3.10 11.31 -10.47
C ASP A 29 2.89 10.40 -11.69
N GLU A 30 1.73 9.77 -11.77
CA GLU A 30 1.33 8.97 -12.92
C GLU A 30 0.42 9.82 -13.81
N THR A 31 0.89 10.15 -15.02
CA THR A 31 0.08 10.88 -16.00
C THR A 31 -0.46 9.92 -17.05
N GLN A 32 -1.78 9.86 -17.19
CA GLN A 32 -2.44 8.95 -18.12
C GLN A 32 -3.59 9.65 -18.85
N THR A 33 -3.92 9.19 -20.05
CA THR A 33 -5.00 9.77 -20.86
C THR A 33 -6.38 9.27 -20.41
N GLU A 34 -7.41 10.10 -20.56
CA GLU A 34 -8.80 9.69 -20.37
C GLU A 34 -9.14 8.46 -21.22
N GLY A 35 -9.86 7.50 -20.64
CA GLY A 35 -10.21 6.23 -21.28
C GLY A 35 -9.17 5.11 -21.11
N ASP A 36 -7.92 5.45 -20.74
CA ASP A 36 -6.89 4.45 -20.52
C ASP A 36 -7.09 3.67 -19.20
N THR A 37 -6.22 2.68 -19.00
CA THR A 37 -6.14 1.90 -17.77
C THR A 37 -4.83 2.18 -17.06
N VAL A 38 -4.89 2.55 -15.79
CA VAL A 38 -3.72 2.71 -14.92
C VAL A 38 -3.69 1.63 -13.85
N THR A 39 -2.50 1.22 -13.43
CA THR A 39 -2.28 0.32 -12.30
C THR A 39 -1.36 0.99 -11.30
N LEU A 40 -1.87 1.22 -10.09
CA LEU A 40 -1.14 1.83 -8.99
C LEU A 40 -0.55 0.72 -8.11
N ASP A 41 0.77 0.69 -8.00
CA ASP A 41 1.45 -0.33 -7.21
C ASP A 41 1.45 -0.01 -5.72
N CYS A 42 1.23 -1.04 -4.92
CA CYS A 42 1.36 -0.99 -3.47
C CYS A 42 1.98 -2.30 -2.98
N LEU A 43 3.13 -2.19 -2.32
CA LEU A 43 3.79 -3.28 -1.61
C LEU A 43 3.53 -3.14 -0.12
N TYR A 44 3.40 -4.26 0.60
CA TYR A 44 3.23 -4.22 2.04
C TYR A 44 4.20 -5.18 2.73
N ASN A 45 4.58 -4.82 3.93
CA ASN A 45 5.31 -5.69 4.83
C ASN A 45 4.52 -5.83 6.11
N SER A 46 4.28 -7.07 6.51
CA SER A 46 3.50 -7.41 7.69
C SER A 46 4.02 -8.72 8.23
N SER A 47 4.24 -8.75 9.54
CA SER A 47 4.56 -9.97 10.27
C SER A 47 3.30 -10.76 10.67
N SER A 48 2.13 -10.11 10.64
CA SER A 48 0.85 -10.71 10.99
C SER A 48 0.27 -11.58 9.88
N THR A 49 -0.48 -12.61 10.27
CA THR A 49 -1.28 -13.42 9.34
C THR A 49 -2.71 -12.87 9.18
N ASN A 50 -3.10 -11.89 10.00
CA ASN A 50 -4.43 -11.28 10.03
C ASN A 50 -4.33 -9.76 9.84
N TYR A 51 -4.27 -9.36 8.58
CA TYR A 51 -4.19 -7.97 8.16
C TYR A 51 -5.24 -7.63 7.10
N TYR A 52 -5.56 -6.36 7.05
CA TYR A 52 -6.44 -5.73 6.08
C TYR A 52 -5.64 -4.69 5.32
N LEU A 53 -5.79 -4.70 4.01
CA LEU A 53 -5.20 -3.71 3.11
C LEU A 53 -6.33 -2.89 2.50
N PHE A 54 -6.11 -1.60 2.37
CA PHE A 54 -7.12 -0.64 1.93
C PHE A 54 -6.56 0.26 0.85
N TRP A 55 -7.44 0.69 -0.04
CA TRP A 55 -7.21 1.77 -0.97
C TRP A 55 -8.16 2.93 -0.69
N TYR A 56 -7.62 4.14 -0.68
CA TYR A 56 -8.34 5.39 -0.52
C TYR A 56 -8.04 6.34 -1.68
N LYS A 57 -9.01 7.18 -2.02
CA LYS A 57 -8.88 8.29 -2.96
C LYS A 57 -9.04 9.61 -2.21
N GLN A 58 -8.14 10.56 -2.42
CA GLN A 58 -8.23 11.90 -1.86
C GLN A 58 -8.31 12.94 -2.98
N ASP A 59 -9.46 13.58 -3.09
CA ASP A 59 -9.70 14.65 -4.07
C ASP A 59 -9.22 15.99 -3.48
N GLY A 60 -8.06 16.50 -3.92
CA GLY A 60 -7.46 17.73 -3.41
C GLY A 60 -7.25 17.70 -1.88
N ASN A 61 -7.68 18.76 -1.18
CA ASN A 61 -7.55 18.87 0.28
C ASN A 61 -8.70 18.21 1.07
N ASN A 62 -9.57 17.44 0.40
CA ASN A 62 -10.65 16.73 1.07
C ASN A 62 -10.11 15.55 1.90
N ARG A 63 -10.98 14.98 2.74
CA ARG A 63 -10.66 13.75 3.47
C ARG A 63 -10.57 12.55 2.51
N PRO A 64 -9.65 11.59 2.73
CA PRO A 64 -9.60 10.38 1.94
C PRO A 64 -10.91 9.58 1.99
N ARG A 65 -11.42 9.19 0.82
CA ARG A 65 -12.61 8.37 0.62
C ARG A 65 -12.21 6.92 0.39
N PHE A 66 -12.92 5.99 1.02
CA PHE A 66 -12.65 4.56 0.93
C PHE A 66 -13.06 4.01 -0.44
N ILE A 67 -12.15 3.29 -1.11
CA ILE A 67 -12.40 2.64 -2.40
C ILE A 67 -12.74 1.17 -2.19
N LEU A 68 -11.77 0.43 -1.67
CA LEU A 68 -11.84 -1.02 -1.50
C LEU A 68 -10.88 -1.52 -0.44
N SER A 69 -11.14 -2.73 0.04
CA SER A 69 -10.28 -3.47 0.96
C SER A 69 -10.05 -4.89 0.48
N ARG A 70 -8.90 -5.47 0.82
CA ARG A 70 -8.59 -6.90 0.62
C ARG A 70 -7.89 -7.44 1.86
N PHE A 71 -8.03 -8.73 2.10
CA PHE A 71 -7.37 -9.44 3.20
C PHE A 71 -7.15 -10.89 2.79
N LYS A 72 -6.25 -11.59 3.49
CA LYS A 72 -5.78 -12.92 3.09
C LYS A 72 -6.89 -13.98 3.03
N ILE A 73 -7.85 -13.93 3.96
CA ILE A 73 -8.91 -14.95 4.10
C ILE A 73 -10.26 -14.31 3.80
N GLY A 74 -10.62 -14.16 2.52
CA GLY A 74 -11.89 -13.57 2.09
C GLY A 74 -11.74 -12.68 0.86
N GLN A 75 -12.84 -12.06 0.44
CA GLN A 75 -12.88 -11.23 -0.79
C GLN A 75 -12.63 -9.73 -0.52
N GLY A 76 -12.89 -9.23 0.69
CA GLY A 76 -12.88 -7.79 0.95
C GLY A 76 -14.17 -7.07 0.59
N LYS A 77 -14.12 -5.73 0.52
CA LYS A 77 -15.22 -4.87 0.09
C LYS A 77 -14.74 -3.95 -1.03
N THR A 78 -15.63 -3.57 -1.94
CA THR A 78 -15.45 -2.43 -2.85
C THR A 78 -16.71 -1.57 -2.75
N GLU A 79 -16.57 -0.25 -2.59
CA GLU A 79 -17.72 0.65 -2.54
C GLU A 79 -18.44 0.71 -3.89
N ASN A 80 -19.77 0.89 -3.84
CA ASN A 80 -20.63 0.81 -5.01
C ASN A 80 -20.19 1.76 -6.14
N GLU A 81 -19.75 2.98 -5.80
CA GLU A 81 -19.29 3.98 -6.78
C GLU A 81 -18.06 3.52 -7.58
N PHE A 82 -17.29 2.55 -7.09
CA PHE A 82 -16.02 2.11 -7.68
C PHE A 82 -16.09 0.73 -8.34
N LYS A 83 -17.14 -0.07 -8.10
CA LYS A 83 -17.22 -1.48 -8.49
C LYS A 83 -17.01 -1.77 -9.97
N GLU A 84 -17.41 -0.86 -10.86
CA GLU A 84 -17.34 -1.09 -12.30
C GLU A 84 -15.94 -0.87 -12.88
N ARG A 85 -15.18 0.08 -12.35
CA ARG A 85 -13.92 0.56 -12.95
C ARG A 85 -12.69 0.28 -12.11
N PHE A 86 -12.85 0.11 -10.80
CA PHE A 86 -11.75 -0.06 -9.85
C PHE A 86 -11.72 -1.50 -9.35
N SER A 87 -10.56 -2.14 -9.47
CA SER A 87 -10.35 -3.48 -8.96
C SER A 87 -8.96 -3.64 -8.36
N SER A 88 -8.84 -4.58 -7.44
CA SER A 88 -7.57 -4.93 -6.80
C SER A 88 -7.57 -6.40 -6.42
N THR A 89 -6.42 -7.04 -6.61
CA THR A 89 -6.20 -8.44 -6.31
C THR A 89 -5.00 -8.55 -5.39
N LEU A 90 -5.20 -9.10 -4.20
CA LEU A 90 -4.13 -9.32 -3.24
C LEU A 90 -3.21 -10.44 -3.73
N ASN A 91 -1.92 -10.12 -3.89
CA ASN A 91 -0.87 -11.09 -4.13
C ASN A 91 -0.05 -11.31 -2.86
N SER A 92 -0.36 -12.37 -2.12
CA SER A 92 0.33 -12.67 -0.86
C SER A 92 1.78 -13.15 -1.07
N THR A 93 2.11 -13.70 -2.25
CA THR A 93 3.45 -14.19 -2.56
C THR A 93 4.44 -13.04 -2.76
N PHE A 94 4.06 -12.04 -3.55
CA PHE A 94 4.86 -10.83 -3.78
C PHE A 94 4.58 -9.71 -2.79
N ARG A 95 3.69 -9.95 -1.82
CA ARG A 95 3.21 -8.96 -0.85
C ARG A 95 2.77 -7.65 -1.51
N SER A 96 1.92 -7.77 -2.52
CA SER A 96 1.43 -6.64 -3.31
C SER A 96 -0.10 -6.57 -3.37
N ILE A 97 -0.62 -5.36 -3.51
CA ILE A 97 -2.05 -5.08 -3.68
C ILE A 97 -2.25 -3.94 -4.70
N PRO A 98 -1.99 -4.18 -5.99
CA PRO A 98 -2.15 -3.15 -7.00
C PRO A 98 -3.60 -2.69 -7.13
N LEU A 99 -3.83 -1.40 -7.34
CA LEU A 99 -5.14 -0.84 -7.70
C LEU A 99 -5.19 -0.60 -9.20
N LYS A 100 -6.05 -1.34 -9.89
CA LYS A 100 -6.32 -1.15 -11.31
C LYS A 100 -7.54 -0.25 -11.48
N ILE A 101 -7.38 0.82 -12.26
CA ILE A 101 -8.44 1.75 -12.62
C ILE A 101 -8.60 1.71 -14.13
N GLN A 102 -9.77 1.28 -14.61
CA GLN A 102 -10.10 1.17 -16.03
C GLN A 102 -10.93 2.35 -16.49
N LYS A 103 -10.80 2.73 -17.76
CA LYS A 103 -11.55 3.84 -18.36
C LYS A 103 -11.42 5.09 -17.49
N LEU A 104 -10.20 5.59 -17.33
CA LEU A 104 -9.92 6.76 -16.51
C LEU A 104 -10.78 7.94 -16.94
N HIS A 105 -11.35 8.65 -15.97
CA HIS A 105 -12.05 9.91 -16.16
C HIS A 105 -11.20 11.05 -15.57
N VAL A 106 -11.37 12.28 -16.06
CA VAL A 106 -10.69 13.46 -15.50
C VAL A 106 -10.92 13.59 -13.99
N SER A 107 -12.13 13.24 -13.53
CA SER A 107 -12.51 13.24 -12.12
C SER A 107 -11.80 12.18 -11.28
N ASP A 108 -11.09 11.23 -11.88
CA ASP A 108 -10.22 10.27 -11.19
C ASP A 108 -8.86 10.88 -10.83
N SER A 109 -8.53 12.07 -11.34
CA SER A 109 -7.30 12.77 -10.95
C SER A 109 -7.31 13.12 -9.47
N ALA A 110 -6.49 12.43 -8.68
CA ALA A 110 -6.51 12.48 -7.23
C ALA A 110 -5.24 11.83 -6.66
N VAL A 111 -5.05 12.01 -5.35
CA VAL A 111 -4.03 11.26 -4.61
C VAL A 111 -4.62 9.95 -4.11
N TYR A 112 -3.91 8.85 -4.36
CA TYR A 112 -4.31 7.52 -3.95
C TYR A 112 -3.41 6.99 -2.84
N TYR A 113 -4.03 6.49 -1.77
CA TYR A 113 -3.34 5.96 -0.59
C TYR A 113 -3.65 4.49 -0.38
N CYS A 114 -2.59 3.73 -0.17
CA CYS A 114 -2.63 2.36 0.29
C CYS A 114 -2.34 2.34 1.80
N ALA A 115 -3.13 1.57 2.56
CA ALA A 115 -2.95 1.45 4.00
C ALA A 115 -3.04 0.00 4.44
N LEU A 116 -2.25 -0.34 5.46
CA LEU A 116 -2.25 -1.64 6.12
C LEU A 116 -2.79 -1.47 7.54
N HIS A 117 -3.76 -2.31 7.91
CA HIS A 117 -4.25 -2.43 9.27
C HIS A 117 -4.08 -3.87 9.75
N GLU A 118 -3.43 -4.03 10.89
CA GLU A 118 -3.33 -5.31 11.55
C GLU A 118 -4.37 -5.42 12.65
N ARG A 119 -5.08 -6.54 12.71
CA ARG A 119 -5.96 -6.83 13.84
C ARG A 119 -5.13 -7.47 14.95
N PHE A 120 -4.34 -6.68 15.67
CA PHE A 120 -3.61 -7.15 16.85
C PHE A 120 -4.56 -7.43 18.03
N PRO A 121 -4.27 -8.42 18.89
CA PRO A 121 -4.71 -8.37 20.27
C PRO A 121 -3.91 -7.26 20.97
N SER A 122 -4.61 -6.19 21.33
CA SER A 122 -4.16 -4.98 22.02
C SER A 122 -2.97 -5.15 22.97
N THR A 123 -1.78 -4.66 22.60
CA THR A 123 -0.73 -4.32 23.58
C THR A 123 0.06 -3.06 23.24
N ARG A 124 -0.01 -2.52 22.02
CA ARG A 124 0.60 -1.23 21.65
C ARG A 124 -0.38 -0.47 20.75
N GLY A 125 -0.52 0.84 20.95
CA GLY A 125 -1.56 1.67 20.32
C GLY A 125 -1.70 1.44 18.81
N THR A 126 -2.92 1.61 18.30
CA THR A 126 -3.29 1.42 16.90
C THR A 126 -2.66 2.50 16.01
N HIS A 127 -1.41 2.33 15.63
CA HIS A 127 -0.80 3.11 14.55
C HIS A 127 -1.01 2.36 13.23
N TYR A 128 -1.69 2.98 12.28
CA TYR A 128 -1.92 2.42 10.95
C TYR A 128 -0.74 2.84 10.06
N PRO A 129 0.13 1.92 9.63
CA PRO A 129 1.10 2.24 8.59
C PRO A 129 0.36 2.60 7.29
N VAL A 130 0.28 3.89 7.01
CA VAL A 130 -0.11 4.43 5.71
C VAL A 130 1.14 4.42 4.84
N GLY A 131 1.01 3.92 3.61
CA GLY A 131 2.07 3.99 2.61
C GLY A 131 2.25 5.42 2.09
N GLY A 132 3.09 5.56 1.06
CA GLY A 132 3.22 6.82 0.34
C GLY A 132 1.91 7.30 -0.30
N ALA A 133 1.97 8.43 -0.98
CA ALA A 133 0.89 8.96 -1.80
C ALA A 133 1.27 8.77 -3.27
N LEU A 134 0.36 8.27 -4.11
CA LEU A 134 0.56 8.27 -5.56
C LEU A 134 -0.44 9.22 -6.20
N LEU A 135 0.07 10.26 -6.86
CA LEU A 135 -0.75 11.25 -7.54
C LEU A 135 -1.04 10.75 -8.95
N VAL A 136 -2.32 10.63 -9.29
CA VAL A 136 -2.75 10.32 -10.65
C VAL A 136 -3.25 11.59 -11.31
N HIS A 137 -2.68 11.93 -12.45
CA HIS A 137 -3.14 12.99 -13.32
C HIS A 137 -3.77 12.37 -14.57
N CYS A 138 -5.10 12.46 -14.68
CA CYS A 138 -5.80 12.09 -15.91
C CYS A 138 -5.90 13.32 -16.82
N VAL A 139 -5.25 13.25 -17.99
CA VAL A 139 -5.32 14.29 -19.02
C VAL A 139 -6.36 13.93 -20.07
N GLN A 140 -7.15 14.89 -20.53
CA GLN A 140 -8.09 14.64 -21.63
C GLN A 140 -7.30 14.42 -22.93
N PRO A 141 -7.69 13.43 -23.76
CA PRO A 141 -7.10 13.24 -25.09
C PRO A 141 -7.35 14.45 -26.00
N PHE A 142 -8.31 15.31 -25.66
CA PHE A 142 -8.67 16.49 -26.43
C PHE A 142 -8.70 17.76 -25.56
N CYS A 143 -7.53 18.39 -25.42
CA CYS A 143 -7.48 19.84 -25.62
C CYS A 143 -7.30 20.08 -27.13
N GLN A 144 -8.40 20.03 -27.87
CA GLN A 144 -8.50 20.59 -29.21
C GLN A 144 -9.91 21.11 -29.44
#